data_AF-A0A942QL27-F1
#
_entry.id   AF-A0A942QL27-F1
#
_cell.length_a   1.000
_cell.length_b   1.000
_cell.length_c   1.000
_cell.angle_alpha   90.00
_cell.angle_beta   90.00
_cell.angle_gamma   90.00
#
_symmetry.space_group_name_H-M   'P 1'
#
loop_
_entity.id
_entity.type
_entity.pdbx_description
1 polymer ?
#
loop_
_entity_poly.entity_id
_entity_poly.type
_entity_poly.pdbx_seq_one_letter_code
_entity_poly.pdbx_strand_id
1 'polypeptide(L)' 'MPAPRAIEPPVKRMLSRVEAAAYCGVSPSTLDKMLKEGLIPSPLKVYARNLFDRHKLDAALDALSGTVAEPVEPNEWDTV' A
#
# COMPACT_ATOMS: atom_id res chain seq x y z
N MET A 1 27.15 -27.76 12.39
CA MET A 1 25.72 -27.42 12.63
C MET A 1 25.45 -26.10 11.93
N PRO A 2 24.58 -26.02 10.91
CA PRO A 2 24.27 -24.73 10.29
C PRO A 2 23.42 -23.86 11.23
N ALA A 3 23.75 -22.57 11.33
CA ALA A 3 23.08 -21.58 12.16
C ALA A 3 21.61 -21.35 11.72
N PRO A 4 20.70 -20.95 12.62
CA PRO A 4 19.32 -20.63 12.25
C PRO A 4 19.29 -19.48 11.25
N ARG A 5 18.67 -19.72 10.10
CA ARG A 5 18.44 -18.72 9.05
C ARG A 5 17.56 -17.61 9.64
N ALA A 6 18.10 -16.39 9.72
CA ALA A 6 17.34 -15.22 10.15
C ALA A 6 16.11 -15.07 9.26
N ILE A 7 14.93 -15.32 9.83
CA ILE A 7 13.66 -15.10 9.16
C ILE A 7 13.48 -13.59 9.15
N GLU A 8 13.59 -12.98 7.97
CA GLU A 8 13.33 -11.56 7.78
C GLU A 8 11.95 -11.26 8.40
N PRO A 9 11.83 -10.29 9.32
CA PRO A 9 10.56 -10.03 9.96
C PRO A 9 9.54 -9.75 8.86
N PRO A 10 8.34 -10.37 8.90
CA PRO A 10 7.34 -10.16 7.85
C PRO A 10 7.11 -8.66 7.71
N VAL A 11 7.24 -8.16 6.48
CA VAL A 11 7.11 -6.74 6.16
C VAL A 11 5.91 -6.16 6.91
N LYS A 12 6.16 -5.16 7.76
CA LYS A 12 5.11 -4.54 8.58
C LYS A 12 3.98 -4.08 7.67
N ARG A 13 2.83 -4.77 7.74
CA ARG A 13 1.67 -4.46 6.89
C ARG A 13 0.97 -3.17 7.28
N MET A 14 1.08 -2.81 8.56
CA MET A 14 0.46 -1.63 9.15
C MET A 14 1.49 -0.50 9.27
N LEU A 15 1.20 0.62 8.62
CA LEU A 15 2.03 1.82 8.60
C LEU A 15 1.41 2.90 9.49
N SER A 16 2.24 3.62 10.26
CA SER A 16 1.79 4.85 10.92
C SER A 16 1.53 5.95 9.88
N ARG A 17 0.82 7.00 10.26
CA ARG A 17 0.54 8.17 9.39
C ARG A 17 1.79 8.72 8.69
N VAL A 18 2.91 8.81 9.42
CA VAL A 18 4.18 9.33 8.87
C VAL A 18 4.79 8.35 7.88
N GLU A 19 4.73 7.05 8.17
CA GLU A 19 5.24 6.00 7.29
C GLU A 19 4.39 5.86 6.02
N ALA A 20 3.06 5.97 6.14
CA ALA A 20 2.14 6.00 5.02
C ALA A 20 2.39 7.20 4.10
N ALA A 21 2.61 8.38 4.67
CA ALA A 21 2.94 9.58 3.91
C ALA A 21 4.26 9.40 3.15
N ALA A 22 5.31 8.90 3.83
CA ALA A 22 6.59 8.59 3.20
C ALA A 22 6.46 7.52 2.10
N TYR A 23 5.63 6.50 2.31
CA TYR A 23 5.36 5.45 1.33
C TYR A 23 4.69 5.99 0.07
N CYS A 24 3.70 6.87 0.22
CA CYS A 24 3.04 7.56 -0.88
C CYS A 24 3.90 8.66 -1.52
N GLY A 25 5.09 8.98 -0.96
CA GLY A 25 5.94 10.07 -1.44
C GLY A 25 5.39 11.48 -1.16
N VAL A 26 4.50 11.64 -0.17
CA VAL A 26 3.83 12.90 0.16
C VAL A 26 4.09 13.33 1.60
N SER A 27 3.82 14.61 1.89
CA SER A 27 3.81 15.13 3.26
C SER A 27 2.61 14.61 4.06
N PRO A 28 2.69 14.46 5.41
CA PRO A 28 1.58 13.98 6.24
C PRO A 28 0.34 14.88 6.15
N SER A 29 0.51 16.18 5.91
CA SER A 29 -0.60 17.11 5.68
C SER A 29 -1.30 16.87 4.34
N THR A 30 -0.57 16.44 3.31
CA THR A 30 -1.13 16.09 2.00
C THR A 30 -1.89 14.77 2.09
N LEU A 31 -1.35 13.79 2.84
CA LEU A 31 -2.05 12.54 3.14
C LEU A 31 -3.42 12.81 3.79
N ASP A 32 -3.51 13.75 4.73
CA ASP A 32 -4.79 14.15 5.34
C ASP A 32 -5.76 14.83 4.35
N LYS A 33 -5.25 15.55 3.35
CA LYS A 33 -6.10 16.08 2.28
C LYS A 33 -6.65 14.95 1.41
N MET A 34 -5.80 14.02 1.00
CA MET A 34 -6.21 12.84 0.22
C MET A 34 -7.26 12.00 0.97
N LEU A 35 -7.16 11.89 2.30
CA LEU A 35 -8.18 11.26 3.14
C LEU A 35 -9.52 12.01 3.11
N LYS A 36 -9.49 13.35 3.21
CA LYS A 36 -10.71 14.18 3.15
C LYS A 36 -11.38 14.13 1.78
N GLU A 37 -10.58 14.06 0.73
CA GLU A 37 -11.03 13.96 -0.66
C GLU A 37 -11.50 12.54 -1.02
N GLY A 38 -11.26 11.54 -0.15
CA GLY A 38 -11.65 10.15 -0.38
C GLY A 38 -10.78 9.41 -1.40
N LEU A 39 -9.60 9.95 -1.71
CA LEU A 39 -8.64 9.37 -2.67
C LEU A 39 -7.91 8.14 -2.11
N ILE A 40 -7.81 8.05 -0.78
CA ILE A 40 -7.12 6.95 -0.09
C ILE A 40 -8.00 6.36 1.03
N PRO A 41 -7.80 5.09 1.39
CA PRO A 41 -8.61 4.42 2.41
C PRO A 41 -8.50 5.10 3.77
N SER A 42 -9.63 5.14 4.49
CA SER A 42 -9.67 5.61 5.86
C SER A 42 -8.71 4.80 6.76
N PRO A 43 -7.95 5.46 7.66
CA PRO A 43 -7.07 4.76 8.58
C PRO A 43 -7.84 3.81 9.50
N LEU A 44 -7.23 2.66 9.78
CA LEU A 44 -7.69 1.76 10.81
C LEU A 44 -7.26 2.31 12.19
N LYS A 45 -8.23 2.77 12.98
CA LYS A 45 -7.98 3.24 14.33
C LYS A 45 -7.78 2.04 15.27
N VAL A 46 -6.53 1.78 15.64
CA VAL A 46 -6.15 0.75 16.61
C VAL A 46 -5.78 1.43 17.92
N TYR A 47 -6.69 1.33 18.90
CA TYR A 47 -6.63 2.07 20.16
C TYR A 47 -6.46 3.58 19.94
N ALA A 48 -5.25 4.11 20.19
CA ALA A 48 -4.89 5.52 20.07
C ALA A 48 -4.12 5.85 18.78
N ARG A 49 -3.83 4.86 17.92
CA ARG A 49 -3.04 5.04 16.70
C ARG A 49 -3.89 4.86 15.46
N ASN A 50 -3.64 5.71 14.47
CA ASN A 50 -4.16 5.55 13.12
C ASN A 50 -3.15 4.75 12.32
N LEU A 51 -3.54 3.53 11.95
CA LEU A 51 -2.72 2.63 11.15
C LEU A 51 -3.30 2.49 9.75
N PHE A 52 -2.42 2.51 8.76
CA PHE A 52 -2.76 2.35 7.37
C PHE A 52 -2.32 0.97 6.91
N ASP A 53 -3.21 0.27 6.23
CA ASP A 53 -2.85 -0.98 5.61
C ASP A 53 -2.15 -0.72 4.27
N ARG A 54 -0.94 -1.26 4.10
CA ARG A 54 -0.15 -1.08 2.88
C ARG A 54 -0.91 -1.53 1.63
N HIS A 55 -1.61 -2.66 1.66
CA HIS A 55 -2.30 -3.18 0.47
C HIS A 55 -3.48 -2.29 0.09
N LYS A 56 -4.18 -1.74 1.08
CA LYS A 56 -5.28 -0.79 0.80
C LYS A 56 -4.76 0.53 0.24
N LEU A 57 -3.61 1.02 0.74
CA LEU A 57 -2.97 2.18 0.15
C LEU A 57 -2.55 1.90 -1.29
N ASP A 58 -1.94 0.75 -1.55
CA ASP A 58 -1.52 0.32 -2.88
C ASP A 58 -2.71 0.26 -3.86
N ALA A 59 -3.80 -0.40 -3.48
CA ALA A 59 -5.02 -0.47 -4.28
C ALA A 59 -5.65 0.91 -4.57
N ALA A 60 -5.57 1.85 -3.62
CA ALA A 60 -6.07 3.20 -3.83
C ALA A 60 -5.14 4.05 -4.71
N LEU A 61 -3.82 3.86 -4.58
CA LEU A 61 -2.86 4.48 -5.47
C LEU A 61 -3.00 3.95 -6.90
N ASP A 62 -3.21 2.65 -7.08
CA ASP A 62 -3.45 2.02 -8.37
C ASP A 62 -4.75 2.54 -9.03
N ALA A 63 -5.81 2.69 -8.24
CA ALA A 63 -7.03 3.34 -8.69
C ALA A 63 -6.83 4.83 -9.07
N LEU A 64 -5.93 5.53 -8.37
CA LEU A 64 -5.60 6.94 -8.63
C LEU A 64 -4.69 7.14 -9.85
N SER A 65 -3.73 6.23 -10.08
CA SER A 65 -2.84 6.29 -11.24
C SER A 65 -3.56 5.99 -12.55
N GLY A 66 -4.82 5.52 -12.51
CA GLY A 66 -5.57 5.12 -13.70
C GLY A 66 -4.98 3.88 -14.37
N THR A 67 -4.00 3.23 -13.74
CA THR A 67 -3.52 1.89 -14.10
C THR A 67 -4.49 0.89 -13.52
N VAL A 68 -5.75 0.95 -13.94
CA VAL A 68 -6.50 -0.29 -14.00
C VAL A 68 -5.60 -1.18 -14.85
N ALA A 69 -4.96 -2.19 -14.25
CA ALA A 69 -4.43 -3.29 -15.02
C ALA A 69 -5.63 -3.83 -15.78
N GLU A 70 -5.85 -3.29 -16.98
CA GLU A 70 -6.71 -3.93 -17.95
C GLU A 70 -6.20 -5.37 -17.97
N PRO A 71 -7.08 -6.38 -17.82
CA PRO A 71 -6.64 -7.75 -17.91
C PRO A 71 -5.85 -7.84 -19.21
N VAL A 72 -4.55 -8.08 -19.09
CA VAL A 72 -3.71 -8.37 -20.24
C VAL A 72 -4.33 -9.64 -20.81
N GLU A 73 -5.15 -9.45 -21.84
CA GLU A 73 -5.66 -10.52 -22.67
C GLU A 73 -4.43 -11.37 -23.03
N PRO A 74 -4.43 -12.67 -22.70
CA PRO A 74 -3.29 -13.51 -23.00
C PRO A 74 -3.06 -13.49 -24.51
N ASN A 75 -1.94 -12.92 -24.92
CA ASN A 75 -1.55 -12.82 -26.31
C ASN A 75 -1.14 -14.20 -26.84
N GLU A 76 -1.57 -14.49 -28.07
CA GLU A 76 -1.52 -15.79 -28.77
C GLU A 76 -0.10 -16.38 -28.98
N TRP A 77 0.94 -15.74 -28.44
CA TRP A 77 2.33 -16.15 -28.55
C TRP A 77 2.80 -17.06 -27.39
N ASP A 78 2.00 -17.21 -26.32
CA ASP A 78 2.34 -18.04 -25.14
C ASP A 78 2.02 -19.53 -25.33
N THR A 79 1.55 -19.97 -26.51
CA THR A 79 1.20 -21.37 -26.80
C THR A 79 2.05 -21.99 -27.91
N VAL A 80 3.38 -21.94 -27.77
CA VAL A 80 4.31 -22.70 -28.64
C VAL A 80 5.35 -23.46 -27.82
#